data_AF-A0A316F814-F1
#
_entry.id   AF-A0A316F814-F1
#
_cell.length_a   1.000
_cell.length_b   1.000
_cell.length_c   1.000
_cell.angle_alpha   90.00
_cell.angle_beta   90.00
_cell.angle_gamma   90.00
#
_symmetry.space_group_name_H-M   'P 1'
#
loop_
_entity.id
_entity.type
_entity.pdbx_description
1 polymer ?
#
loop_
_entity_poly.entity_id
_entity_poly.type
_entity_poly.pdbx_seq_one_letter_code
_entity_poly.pdbx_strand_id
1 'polypeptide(L)'
;MRAQLALEARFPGWQVLHAMNSRWVRYVHIPEGSFYAVHDQLRELPLFAPDLDQLAARVERRQDELRQIAHWVARSDLTTILGMIRRLP
;
A
#
# COMPACT_ATOMS: atom_id res chain seq x y z
N MET A 1 -7.70 -19.61 -3.00
CA MET A 1 -8.57 -18.99 -1.98
C MET A 1 -7.91 -18.88 -0.60
N ARG A 2 -7.51 -20.00 0.06
CA ARG A 2 -6.94 -19.95 1.42
C ARG A 2 -5.69 -19.07 1.57
N ALA A 3 -4.75 -19.15 0.62
CA ALA A 3 -3.53 -18.35 0.66
C ALA A 3 -3.79 -16.83 0.50
N GLN A 4 -4.78 -16.45 -0.31
CA GLN A 4 -5.21 -15.07 -0.49
C GLN A 4 -5.80 -14.50 0.81
N LEU A 5 -6.73 -15.23 1.44
CA LEU A 5 -7.33 -14.83 2.72
C LEU A 5 -6.31 -14.76 3.85
N ALA A 6 -5.33 -15.67 3.87
CA ALA A 6 -4.23 -15.63 4.84
C ALA A 6 -3.38 -14.36 4.67
N LEU A 7 -3.16 -13.93 3.42
CA LEU A 7 -2.41 -12.71 3.12
C LEU A 7 -3.16 -11.45 3.53
N GLU A 8 -4.47 -11.38 3.27
CA GLU A 8 -5.33 -10.28 3.71
C GLU A 8 -5.40 -10.20 5.24
N ALA A 9 -5.49 -11.34 5.93
CA ALA A 9 -5.45 -11.39 7.39
C ALA A 9 -4.08 -10.92 7.95
N ARG A 10 -2.99 -11.18 7.23
CA ARG A 10 -1.64 -10.70 7.60
C ARG A 10 -1.48 -9.20 7.39
N PHE A 11 -2.21 -8.62 6.44
CA PHE A 11 -2.08 -7.22 6.03
C PHE A 11 -3.43 -6.49 6.05
N PRO A 12 -3.91 -6.06 7.24
CA PRO A 12 -5.17 -5.34 7.35
C PRO A 12 -5.21 -4.10 6.44
N GLY A 13 -6.36 -3.86 5.82
CA GLY A 13 -6.58 -2.75 4.87
C GLY A 13 -6.13 -3.06 3.44
N TRP A 14 -5.41 -4.16 3.20
CA TRP A 14 -5.06 -4.61 1.86
C TRP A 14 -6.02 -5.70 1.40
N GLN A 15 -6.69 -5.45 0.28
CA GLN A 15 -7.49 -6.45 -0.42
C GLN A 15 -6.65 -7.06 -1.53
N VAL A 16 -6.57 -8.39 -1.58
CA VAL A 16 -5.80 -9.13 -2.58
C VAL A 16 -6.75 -9.71 -3.60
N LEU A 17 -6.41 -9.66 -4.89
CA LEU A 17 -7.21 -10.17 -5.99
C LEU A 17 -6.31 -10.86 -7.02
N HIS A 18 -6.91 -11.73 -7.83
CA HIS A 18 -6.25 -12.38 -8.96
C HIS A 18 -6.80 -11.83 -10.29
N ALA A 19 -5.91 -11.44 -11.19
CA ALA A 19 -6.26 -10.93 -12.51
C ALA A 19 -6.51 -12.10 -13.48
N MET A 20 -7.78 -12.49 -13.64
CA MET A 20 -8.17 -13.54 -14.61
C MET A 20 -7.99 -13.11 -16.07
N ASN A 21 -7.87 -11.80 -16.31
CA ASN A 21 -7.57 -11.17 -17.58
C ASN A 21 -6.73 -9.92 -17.35
N SER A 22 -6.03 -9.46 -18.39
CA SER A 22 -5.32 -8.19 -18.33
C SER A 22 -6.30 -7.05 -18.09
N ARG A 23 -6.00 -6.17 -17.15
CA ARG A 23 -6.93 -5.10 -16.74
C ARG A 23 -6.22 -3.88 -16.18
N TRP A 24 -6.89 -2.73 -16.23
CA TRP A 24 -6.44 -1.51 -15.59
C TRP A 24 -7.06 -1.37 -14.20
N VAL A 25 -6.22 -1.04 -13.20
CA VAL A 25 -6.63 -0.76 -11.82
C VAL A 25 -5.93 0.53 -11.40
N ARG A 26 -6.70 1.59 -11.11
CA ARG A 26 -6.18 2.92 -10.71
C ARG A 26 -4.97 3.38 -11.56
N TYR A 27 -5.13 3.38 -12.88
CA TYR A 27 -4.09 3.79 -13.84
C TYR A 27 -2.85 2.88 -13.92
N VAL A 28 -2.87 1.69 -13.30
CA VAL A 28 -1.83 0.67 -13.44
C VAL A 28 -2.37 -0.49 -14.27
N HIS A 29 -1.60 -0.91 -15.27
CA HIS A 29 -1.90 -2.10 -16.04
C HIS A 29 -1.47 -3.35 -15.27
N ILE A 30 -2.43 -4.22 -14.94
CA ILE A 30 -2.22 -5.48 -14.25
C ILE A 30 -2.25 -6.61 -15.28
N PRO A 31 -1.13 -7.33 -15.48
CA PRO A 31 -1.10 -8.46 -16.41
C PRO A 31 -2.03 -9.59 -15.99
N GLU A 32 -2.55 -10.31 -16.97
CA GLU A 32 -3.25 -11.59 -16.75
C GLU A 32 -2.37 -12.58 -15.95
N GLY A 33 -3.02 -13.36 -15.08
CA GLY A 33 -2.35 -14.36 -14.24
C GLY A 33 -1.60 -13.77 -13.04
N SER A 34 -1.55 -12.44 -12.90
CA SER A 34 -0.92 -11.78 -11.76
C SER A 34 -1.87 -11.67 -10.56
N PHE A 35 -1.30 -11.62 -9.36
CA PHE A 35 -1.99 -11.19 -8.16
C PHE A 35 -1.75 -9.70 -7.94
N TYR A 36 -2.74 -9.00 -7.42
CA TYR A 36 -2.62 -7.59 -7.07
C TYR A 36 -3.29 -7.27 -5.74
N ALA A 37 -2.76 -6.30 -5.04
CA ALA A 37 -3.25 -5.80 -3.77
C ALA A 37 -3.62 -4.31 -3.91
N VAL A 38 -4.79 -3.96 -3.39
CA VAL A 38 -5.27 -2.58 -3.30
C VAL A 38 -5.51 -2.23 -1.84
N HIS A 39 -5.10 -1.02 -1.45
CA HIS A 39 -5.43 -0.52 -0.13
C HIS A 39 -6.83 0.11 -0.14
N ASP A 40 -7.64 -0.24 0.86
CA ASP A 40 -9.02 0.20 1.03
C ASP A 40 -9.16 1.72 1.28
N GLN A 41 -8.32 2.27 2.16
CA GLN A 41 -8.38 3.66 2.63
C GLN A 41 -7.31 4.54 2.00
N LEU A 42 -6.12 3.99 1.79
CA LEU A 42 -5.06 4.72 1.13
C LEU A 42 -5.34 4.73 -0.38
N ARG A 43 -5.37 5.92 -0.98
CA ARG A 43 -5.53 6.09 -2.44
C ARG A 43 -4.26 5.69 -3.21
N GLU A 44 -3.57 4.63 -2.77
CA GLU A 44 -2.36 4.14 -3.39
C GLU A 44 -2.65 3.49 -4.75
N LEU A 45 -1.60 3.45 -5.57
CA LEU A 45 -1.55 2.61 -6.74
C LEU A 45 -1.54 1.13 -6.31
N PRO A 46 -2.18 0.23 -7.06
CA PRO A 46 -2.14 -1.18 -6.77
C PRO A 46 -0.71 -1.72 -6.83
N LEU A 47 -0.39 -2.61 -5.89
CA LEU A 47 0.80 -3.45 -5.97
C LEU A 47 0.42 -4.72 -6.71
N PHE A 48 1.26 -5.21 -7.61
CA PHE A 48 1.02 -6.49 -8.27
C PHE A 48 2.29 -7.32 -8.40
N ALA A 49 2.13 -8.63 -8.53
CA ALA A 49 3.21 -9.60 -8.69
C ALA A 49 2.68 -10.87 -9.39
N PRO A 50 3.55 -11.68 -10.02
CA PRO A 50 3.13 -12.89 -10.70
C PRO A 50 2.63 -13.98 -9.74
N ASP A 51 3.03 -13.95 -8.47
CA ASP A 51 2.61 -14.90 -7.44
C ASP A 51 2.34 -14.21 -6.09
N LEU A 52 1.71 -14.95 -5.18
CA LEU A 52 1.30 -14.44 -3.87
C LEU A 52 2.48 -14.14 -2.95
N ASP A 53 3.59 -14.86 -3.02
CA ASP A 53 4.74 -14.66 -2.13
C ASP A 53 5.47 -13.36 -2.49
N GLN A 54 5.65 -13.11 -3.79
CA GLN A 54 6.19 -11.85 -4.28
C GLN A 54 5.26 -10.68 -3.99
N LEU A 55 3.94 -10.85 -4.11
CA LEU A 55 2.98 -9.83 -3.72
C LEU A 55 3.08 -9.53 -2.22
N ALA A 56 3.18 -10.57 -1.40
CA ALA A 56 3.28 -10.46 0.05
C ALA A 56 4.52 -9.67 0.47
N ALA A 57 5.67 -9.94 -0.15
CA ALA A 57 6.91 -9.18 0.10
C ALA A 57 6.81 -7.71 -0.32
N ARG A 58 6.08 -7.41 -1.41
CA ARG A 58 5.83 -6.02 -1.84
C ARG A 58 4.93 -5.28 -0.85
N VAL A 59 3.85 -5.92 -0.39
CA VAL A 59 2.94 -5.34 0.61
C VAL A 59 3.67 -5.09 1.93
N GLU A 60 4.49 -6.03 2.38
CA GLU A 60 5.30 -5.89 3.60
C GLU A 60 6.22 -4.67 3.54
N ARG A 61 7.00 -4.55 2.46
CA ARG A 61 7.87 -3.40 2.23
C ARG A 61 7.08 -2.10 2.23
N ARG A 62 5.92 -2.06 1.58
CA ARG A 62 5.09 -0.86 1.54
C ARG A 62 4.55 -0.50 2.92
N GLN A 63 4.17 -1.49 3.73
CA GLN A 63 3.77 -1.23 5.11
C GLN A 63 4.91 -0.70 5.99
N ASP A 64 6.13 -1.20 5.80
CA ASP A 64 7.30 -0.65 6.49
C ASP A 64 7.55 0.82 6.09
N GLU A 65 7.45 1.14 4.80
CA GLU A 65 7.55 2.52 4.30
C GLU A 65 6.46 3.42 4.91
N LEU A 66 5.20 2.97 4.92
CA LEU A 66 4.08 3.71 5.52
C LEU A 66 4.29 3.93 7.02
N ARG A 67 4.79 2.91 7.75
CA ARG A 67 5.13 3.03 9.16
C ARG A 67 6.26 4.03 9.38
N GLN A 68 7.29 4.03 8.55
CA GLN A 68 8.39 5.00 8.63
C GLN A 68 7.92 6.42 8.35
N ILE A 69 7.08 6.62 7.34
CA ILE A 69 6.47 7.92 7.03
C ILE A 69 5.61 8.39 8.21
N ALA A 70 4.77 7.52 8.78
CA ALA A 70 3.95 7.86 9.93
C ALA A 70 4.80 8.24 11.16
N HIS A 71 5.87 7.49 11.44
CA HIS A 71 6.82 7.84 12.50
C HIS A 71 7.52 9.16 12.24
N TRP A 72 7.93 9.42 10.99
CA TRP A 72 8.55 10.67 10.61
C TRP A 72 7.57 11.84 10.75
N VAL A 73 6.31 11.70 10.32
CA VAL A 73 5.27 12.74 10.50
C VAL A 73 4.96 12.96 11.97
N ALA A 74 4.87 11.91 12.78
CA ALA A 74 4.64 12.03 14.21
C ALA A 74 5.80 12.70 14.95
N ARG A 75 7.04 12.43 14.52
CA ARG A 75 8.27 13.03 15.10
C ARG A 75 8.54 14.44 14.59
N SER A 76 8.27 14.70 13.31
CA SER A 76 8.22 16.02 12.69
C SER A 76 6.92 16.68 13.09
N ASP A 77 6.78 16.93 14.40
CA ASP A 77 5.62 17.49 15.04
C ASP A 77 5.04 18.60 14.14
N LEU A 78 3.90 18.33 13.49
CA LEU A 78 3.28 19.24 12.52
C LEU A 78 3.04 20.62 13.14
N THR A 79 2.89 20.67 14.46
CA THR A 79 2.89 21.85 15.34
C THR A 79 4.17 22.68 15.27
N THR A 80 5.35 22.05 15.15
CA THR A 80 6.62 22.75 14.95
C THR A 80 6.71 23.34 13.55
N ILE A 81 6.31 22.61 12.52
CA ILE A 81 6.30 23.11 11.13
C ILE A 81 5.26 24.25 10.98
N LEU A 82 4.05 24.07 11.49
CA LEU A 82 3.00 25.11 11.50
C LEU A 82 3.37 26.30 12.38
N GLY A 83 4.09 26.06 13.49
CA GLY A 83 4.64 27.11 14.35
C GLY A 83 5.74 27.93 13.68
N MET A 84 6.57 27.31 12.82
CA MET A 84 7.54 28.01 11.99
C MET A 84 6.86 28.81 10.87
N ILE A 85 5.86 28.24 10.20
CA ILE A 85 5.10 28.94 9.15
C ILE A 85 4.35 30.17 9.70
N ARG A 86 3.76 30.08 10.90
CA ARG A 86 3.10 31.22 11.56
C ARG A 86 4.06 32.32 12.04
N ARG A 87 5.36 32.07 12.07
CA ARG A 87 6.40 33.03 12.50
C ARG A 87 7.16 33.66 11.32
N LEU A 88 6.81 33.31 10.08
CA LEU A 88 7.27 34.04 8.91
C LEU A 88 6.54 35.40 8.85
N PRO A 89 7.24 36.51 8.62
CA PRO A 89 6.65 37.85 8.55
C PRO A 89 5.72 38.04 7.35
#